data_AF-Q18JA5-F1
#
_entry.id   AF-Q18JA5-F1
#
_cell.length_a   1.000
_cell.length_b   1.000
_cell.length_c   1.000
_cell.angle_alpha   90.00
_cell.angle_beta   90.00
_cell.angle_gamma   90.00
#
_symmetry.space_group_name_H-M   'P 1'
#
loop_
_entity.id
_entity.type
_entity.pdbx_description
1 polymer ?
#
loop_
_entity_poly.entity_id
_entity_poly.type
_entity_poly.pdbx_seq_one_letter_code
_entity_poly.pdbx_strand_id
1 'polypeptide(L)'
;MTFRIAVANEKGGVGKTTTAINIAGALAAAGCEVLFVDLDAQGNGTVGLGLEAQYTTEERSLYDALTEINTSSAISIDDLIYEHTEFDVIPSHIDMFNAEADLQTAMRGRERLWMLFEALEEYGDDMSTNTNMGDYDFIIVDAPPSLGMLTDNALLACRNILIPALAEASSQHALNILFDHIETIEAGYGIGIDPIGVVLNRIEVDGEANRLRSWFDSEFASLPLWEIRNRVALKRAWANSVSVFEHTETTDMDERFEKIAKHLISKAELERTTI
;
A
#
# COMPACT_ATOMS: atom_id res chain seq x y z
N MET A 1 -17.35 -1.93 -5.65
CA MET A 1 -16.68 -1.70 -4.35
C MET A 1 -15.23 -2.12 -4.49
N THR A 2 -14.35 -1.16 -4.29
CA THR A 2 -12.90 -1.24 -4.44
C THR A 2 -12.27 -1.95 -3.25
N PHE A 3 -11.33 -2.86 -3.48
CA PHE A 3 -10.61 -3.55 -2.40
C PHE A 3 -9.32 -2.80 -2.05
N ARG A 4 -9.29 -2.18 -0.88
CA ARG A 4 -8.22 -1.27 -0.47
C ARG A 4 -7.23 -1.98 0.46
N ILE A 5 -5.93 -1.88 0.20
CA ILE A 5 -4.88 -2.61 0.93
C ILE A 5 -3.77 -1.65 1.35
N ALA A 6 -3.46 -1.62 2.65
CA ALA A 6 -2.26 -0.96 3.17
C ALA A 6 -1.10 -1.96 3.20
N VAL A 7 0.04 -1.58 2.63
CA VAL A 7 1.30 -2.29 2.75
C VAL A 7 2.12 -1.60 3.84
N ALA A 8 2.06 -2.11 5.07
CA ALA A 8 2.56 -1.39 6.25
C ALA A 8 3.41 -2.26 7.18
N ASN A 9 4.41 -1.63 7.79
CA ASN A 9 5.25 -2.14 8.86
C ASN A 9 6.06 -0.96 9.44
N GLU A 10 6.19 -0.90 10.77
CA GLU A 10 6.99 0.09 11.49
C GLU A 10 8.46 0.08 11.03
N LYS A 11 9.02 -1.09 10.76
CA LYS A 11 10.46 -1.19 10.43
C LYS A 11 10.74 -0.68 9.01
N GLY A 12 11.74 0.20 8.89
CA GLY A 12 12.30 0.64 7.61
C GLY A 12 13.08 -0.48 6.88
N GLY A 13 13.09 -0.44 5.56
CA GLY A 13 13.92 -1.35 4.75
C GLY A 13 13.46 -2.81 4.69
N VAL A 14 12.24 -3.12 5.18
CA VAL A 14 11.64 -4.47 5.12
C VAL A 14 11.08 -4.85 3.75
N GLY A 15 11.13 -3.94 2.78
CA GLY A 15 10.65 -4.17 1.41
C GLY A 15 9.19 -3.78 1.16
N LYS A 16 8.65 -2.77 1.88
CA LYS A 16 7.27 -2.29 1.70
C LYS A 16 6.97 -1.85 0.27
N THR A 17 7.64 -0.82 -0.19
CA THR A 17 7.49 -0.29 -1.55
C THR A 17 7.72 -1.34 -2.62
N THR A 18 8.76 -2.16 -2.48
CA THR A 18 9.01 -3.28 -3.42
C THR A 18 7.86 -4.27 -3.44
N THR A 19 7.31 -4.62 -2.27
CA THR A 19 6.16 -5.54 -2.18
C THR A 19 4.92 -4.89 -2.79
N ALA A 20 4.64 -3.63 -2.47
CA ALA A 20 3.48 -2.88 -2.94
C ALA A 20 3.47 -2.75 -4.48
N ILE A 21 4.58 -2.31 -5.09
CA ILE A 21 4.71 -2.19 -6.55
C ILE A 21 4.53 -3.53 -7.25
N ASN A 22 5.18 -4.59 -6.76
CA ASN A 22 5.11 -5.89 -7.44
C ASN A 22 3.76 -6.59 -7.26
N ILE A 23 3.02 -6.29 -6.19
CA ILE A 23 1.64 -6.75 -6.03
C ILE A 23 0.70 -5.97 -6.94
N ALA A 24 0.87 -4.65 -7.04
CA ALA A 24 0.11 -3.83 -7.98
C ALA A 24 0.31 -4.33 -9.43
N GLY A 25 1.57 -4.57 -9.84
CA GLY A 25 1.90 -5.17 -11.13
C GLY A 25 1.32 -6.57 -11.32
N ALA A 26 1.34 -7.43 -10.29
CA ALA A 26 0.75 -8.76 -10.36
C ALA A 26 -0.78 -8.73 -10.54
N LEU A 27 -1.46 -7.81 -9.87
CA LEU A 27 -2.90 -7.60 -9.99
C LEU A 27 -3.26 -7.04 -11.37
N ALA A 28 -2.51 -6.05 -11.85
CA ALA A 28 -2.67 -5.50 -13.20
C ALA A 28 -2.43 -6.55 -14.29
N ALA A 29 -1.39 -7.36 -14.17
CA ALA A 29 -1.10 -8.48 -15.08
C ALA A 29 -2.20 -9.56 -15.05
N ALA A 30 -2.97 -9.66 -13.96
CA ALA A 30 -4.15 -10.51 -13.84
C ALA A 30 -5.42 -9.89 -14.44
N GLY A 31 -5.34 -8.65 -14.96
CA GLY A 31 -6.43 -7.92 -15.60
C GLY A 31 -7.29 -7.09 -14.65
N CYS A 32 -6.81 -6.80 -13.44
CA CYS A 32 -7.49 -5.90 -12.50
C CYS A 32 -7.10 -4.44 -12.75
N GLU A 33 -8.04 -3.53 -12.58
CA GLU A 33 -7.76 -2.08 -12.53
C GLU A 33 -7.18 -1.73 -11.15
N VAL A 34 -5.99 -1.13 -11.12
CA VAL A 34 -5.23 -0.90 -9.89
C VAL A 34 -4.82 0.56 -9.76
N LEU A 35 -5.03 1.13 -8.57
CA LEU A 35 -4.46 2.41 -8.15
C LEU A 35 -3.39 2.18 -7.09
N PHE A 36 -2.17 2.61 -7.36
CA PHE A 36 -1.09 2.65 -6.39
C PHE A 36 -1.00 4.03 -5.75
N VAL A 37 -0.89 4.10 -4.42
CA VAL A 37 -0.78 5.37 -3.67
C VAL A 37 0.49 5.34 -2.82
N ASP A 38 1.42 6.24 -3.10
CA ASP A 38 2.63 6.40 -2.30
C ASP A 38 2.38 7.40 -1.17
N LEU A 39 2.24 6.88 0.05
CA LEU A 39 2.00 7.71 1.24
C LEU A 39 3.30 8.00 2.00
N ASP A 40 4.44 7.42 1.60
CA ASP A 40 5.71 7.64 2.27
C ASP A 40 6.32 8.97 1.81
N ALA A 41 6.64 9.85 2.76
CA ALA A 41 7.29 11.13 2.48
C ALA A 41 8.67 10.98 1.80
N GLN A 42 9.30 9.80 1.86
CA GLN A 42 10.52 9.52 1.09
C GLN A 42 10.28 9.41 -0.42
N GLY A 43 9.04 9.16 -0.86
CA GLY A 43 8.67 9.07 -2.27
C GLY A 43 9.34 7.91 -3.02
N ASN A 44 9.75 6.86 -2.32
CA ASN A 44 10.46 5.74 -2.95
C ASN A 44 9.61 5.05 -4.02
N GLY A 45 8.30 4.94 -3.82
CA GLY A 45 7.40 4.32 -4.79
C GLY A 45 7.26 5.21 -6.03
N THR A 46 7.05 6.49 -5.80
CA THR A 46 6.93 7.55 -6.81
C THR A 46 8.14 7.60 -7.72
N VAL A 47 9.34 7.76 -7.14
CA VAL A 47 10.61 7.76 -7.91
C VAL A 47 10.86 6.39 -8.53
N GLY A 48 10.56 5.32 -7.79
CA GLY A 48 10.68 3.94 -8.25
C GLY A 48 9.79 3.60 -9.44
N LEU A 49 8.73 4.35 -9.70
CA LEU A 49 7.82 4.23 -10.85
C LEU A 49 8.09 5.29 -11.93
N GLY A 50 9.21 6.01 -11.84
CA GLY A 50 9.63 6.97 -12.85
C GLY A 50 8.89 8.32 -12.81
N LEU A 51 8.12 8.59 -11.75
CA LEU A 51 7.37 9.83 -11.54
C LEU A 51 8.15 10.84 -10.69
N GLU A 52 9.47 10.93 -10.89
CA GLU A 52 10.35 11.81 -10.10
C GLU A 52 9.97 13.30 -10.24
N ALA A 53 9.45 13.72 -11.39
CA ALA A 53 9.01 15.10 -11.60
C ALA A 53 7.83 15.49 -10.71
N GLN A 54 6.95 14.54 -10.38
CA GLN A 54 5.78 14.72 -9.55
C GLN A 54 6.15 14.83 -8.07
N TYR A 55 7.25 14.21 -7.64
CA TYR A 55 7.70 14.26 -6.25
C TYR A 55 8.09 15.67 -5.78
N THR A 56 8.43 16.57 -6.70
CA THR A 56 8.80 17.97 -6.42
C THR A 56 8.03 18.96 -7.30
N THR A 57 6.83 18.60 -7.74
CA THR A 57 6.01 19.49 -8.56
C THR A 57 5.62 20.75 -7.77
N GLU A 58 5.42 21.88 -8.47
CA GLU A 58 4.80 23.08 -7.87
C GLU A 58 3.27 23.05 -7.98
N GLU A 59 2.73 22.04 -8.68
CA GLU A 59 1.29 21.78 -8.75
C GLU A 59 0.77 21.18 -7.45
N ARG A 60 -0.54 20.96 -7.36
CA ARG A 60 -1.15 20.32 -6.20
C ARG A 60 -0.75 18.86 -6.11
N SER A 61 -0.62 18.38 -4.87
CA SER A 61 -0.07 17.07 -4.53
C SER A 61 -0.93 16.30 -3.54
N LEU A 62 -0.57 15.05 -3.25
CA LEU A 62 -1.21 14.25 -2.19
C LEU A 62 -1.16 14.94 -0.83
N TYR A 63 -0.09 15.69 -0.54
CA TYR A 63 0.02 16.47 0.70
C TYR A 63 -1.09 17.53 0.80
N ASP A 64 -1.32 18.29 -0.28
CA ASP A 64 -2.38 19.30 -0.34
C ASP A 64 -3.75 18.63 -0.18
N ALA A 65 -3.99 17.52 -0.88
CA ALA A 65 -5.25 16.80 -0.77
C ALA A 65 -5.50 16.29 0.65
N LEU A 66 -4.50 15.77 1.37
CA LEU A 66 -4.69 15.29 2.74
C LEU A 66 -4.92 16.42 3.75
N THR A 67 -4.31 17.58 3.55
CA THR A 67 -4.31 18.69 4.52
C THR A 67 -5.44 19.71 4.26
N GLU A 68 -5.88 19.88 3.02
CA GLU A 68 -6.84 20.91 2.60
C GLU A 68 -8.30 20.42 2.39
N ILE A 69 -8.65 19.16 2.70
CA ILE A 69 -9.99 18.55 2.43
C ILE A 69 -11.20 19.41 2.84
N ASN A 70 -11.10 20.16 3.94
CA ASN A 70 -12.23 20.95 4.47
C ASN A 70 -12.17 22.44 4.07
N THR A 71 -11.39 22.78 3.06
CA THR A 71 -11.23 24.15 2.60
C THR A 71 -12.00 24.38 1.30
N SER A 72 -12.27 25.65 0.97
CA SER A 72 -12.85 26.03 -0.32
C SER A 72 -11.97 25.68 -1.53
N SER A 73 -10.75 25.21 -1.27
CA SER A 73 -9.71 24.80 -2.22
C SER A 73 -9.46 23.29 -2.19
N ALA A 74 -10.41 22.49 -1.66
CA ALA A 74 -10.35 21.04 -1.70
C ALA A 74 -10.11 20.54 -3.14
N ILE A 75 -9.13 19.68 -3.29
CA ILE A 75 -8.68 19.13 -4.57
C ILE A 75 -9.45 17.83 -4.83
N SER A 76 -9.86 17.59 -6.08
CA SER A 76 -10.35 16.25 -6.43
C SER A 76 -9.16 15.31 -6.44
N ILE A 77 -9.30 14.17 -5.80
CA ILE A 77 -8.28 13.10 -5.85
C ILE A 77 -7.99 12.68 -7.30
N ASP A 78 -8.95 12.82 -8.22
CA ASP A 78 -8.78 12.54 -9.66
C ASP A 78 -7.68 13.38 -10.30
N ASP A 79 -7.50 14.63 -9.86
CA ASP A 79 -6.48 15.54 -10.39
C ASP A 79 -5.06 15.09 -10.01
N LEU A 80 -4.94 14.13 -9.09
CA LEU A 80 -3.67 13.61 -8.57
C LEU A 80 -3.32 12.24 -9.16
N ILE A 81 -4.14 11.69 -10.05
CA ILE A 81 -3.93 10.38 -10.65
C ILE A 81 -3.07 10.54 -11.91
N TYR A 82 -1.95 9.82 -11.96
CA TYR A 82 -1.05 9.77 -13.09
C TYR A 82 -1.03 8.36 -13.69
N GLU A 83 -1.16 8.29 -15.01
CA GLU A 83 -1.03 7.04 -15.76
C GLU A 83 0.42 6.52 -15.68
N HIS A 84 0.58 5.26 -15.30
CA HIS A 84 1.81 4.51 -15.44
C HIS A 84 1.56 3.28 -16.35
N THR A 85 2.62 2.70 -16.92
CA THR A 85 2.48 1.69 -17.97
C THR A 85 1.78 0.39 -17.53
N GLU A 86 1.69 0.14 -16.23
CA GLU A 86 1.07 -1.06 -15.66
C GLU A 86 -0.23 -0.79 -14.90
N PHE A 87 -0.37 0.38 -14.27
CA PHE A 87 -1.46 0.74 -13.37
C PHE A 87 -1.40 2.24 -13.10
N ASP A 88 -2.44 2.82 -12.50
CA ASP A 88 -2.46 4.25 -12.17
C ASP A 88 -1.78 4.53 -10.82
N VAL A 89 -1.25 5.74 -10.66
CA VAL A 89 -0.44 6.14 -9.50
C VAL A 89 -0.88 7.49 -8.95
N ILE A 90 -1.08 7.55 -7.63
CA ILE A 90 -1.05 8.80 -6.87
C ILE A 90 0.35 8.92 -6.24
N PRO A 91 1.19 9.83 -6.74
CA PRO A 91 2.54 10.01 -6.24
C PRO A 91 2.55 10.68 -4.86
N SER A 92 3.58 10.37 -4.09
CA SER A 92 4.00 11.13 -2.92
C SER A 92 4.62 12.46 -3.34
N HIS A 93 4.85 13.34 -2.37
CA HIS A 93 5.44 14.64 -2.58
C HIS A 93 6.42 14.97 -1.46
N ILE A 94 7.44 15.78 -1.73
CA ILE A 94 8.41 16.21 -0.72
C ILE A 94 7.75 16.92 0.46
N ASP A 95 6.61 17.60 0.26
CA ASP A 95 5.90 18.26 1.36
C ASP A 95 5.23 17.27 2.34
N MET A 96 5.12 15.98 1.99
CA MET A 96 4.64 14.94 2.89
C MET A 96 5.47 14.81 4.18
N PHE A 97 6.72 15.32 4.20
CA PHE A 97 7.49 15.44 5.45
C PHE A 97 6.80 16.32 6.50
N ASN A 98 5.95 17.26 6.09
CA ASN A 98 5.17 18.13 6.97
C ASN A 98 3.81 17.51 7.37
N ALA A 99 3.32 16.53 6.60
CA ALA A 99 1.98 15.98 6.73
C ALA A 99 1.67 15.48 8.15
N GLU A 100 2.63 14.80 8.80
CA GLU A 100 2.46 14.29 10.17
C GLU A 100 2.03 15.39 11.16
N ALA A 101 2.72 16.54 11.15
CA ALA A 101 2.44 17.64 12.06
C ALA A 101 1.09 18.31 11.75
N ASP A 102 0.81 18.54 10.47
CA ASP A 102 -0.42 19.21 10.05
C ASP A 102 -1.64 18.32 10.29
N LEU A 103 -1.55 17.03 9.96
CA LEU A 103 -2.61 16.05 10.23
C LEU A 103 -2.84 15.90 11.74
N GLN A 104 -1.80 15.94 12.57
CA GLN A 104 -1.97 15.82 14.03
C GLN A 104 -2.84 16.94 14.62
N THR A 105 -2.76 18.14 14.05
CA THR A 105 -3.57 19.30 14.50
C THR A 105 -4.89 19.44 13.75
N ALA A 106 -5.02 18.78 12.59
CA ALA A 106 -6.21 18.79 11.79
C ALA A 106 -7.38 18.04 12.47
N MET A 107 -8.58 18.59 12.33
CA MET A 107 -9.80 17.88 12.67
C MET A 107 -9.92 16.62 11.80
N ARG A 108 -10.10 15.45 12.43
CA ARG A 108 -10.16 14.14 11.77
C ARG A 108 -8.90 13.84 10.92
N GLY A 109 -7.74 14.34 11.35
CA GLY A 109 -6.49 14.20 10.60
C GLY A 109 -6.06 12.75 10.32
N ARG A 110 -6.49 11.78 11.14
CA ARG A 110 -6.23 10.35 10.92
C ARG A 110 -7.11 9.73 9.83
N GLU A 111 -8.22 10.37 9.47
CA GLU A 111 -9.23 9.84 8.55
C GLU A 111 -9.13 10.47 7.14
N ARG A 112 -8.13 11.32 6.89
CA ARG A 112 -8.05 12.14 5.66
C ARG A 112 -7.95 11.30 4.40
N LEU A 113 -7.09 10.28 4.39
CA LEU A 113 -6.97 9.38 3.23
C LEU A 113 -8.26 8.59 3.00
N TRP A 114 -8.92 8.15 4.07
CA TRP A 114 -10.23 7.48 3.96
C TRP A 114 -11.25 8.42 3.32
N MET A 115 -11.34 9.67 3.78
CA MET A 115 -12.25 10.68 3.21
C MET A 115 -11.96 10.96 1.72
N LEU A 116 -10.69 10.95 1.30
CA LEU A 116 -10.34 11.09 -0.11
C LEU A 116 -10.81 9.91 -0.96
N PHE A 117 -10.65 8.68 -0.47
CA PHE A 117 -11.13 7.49 -1.19
C PHE A 117 -12.66 7.39 -1.23
N GLU A 118 -13.38 7.82 -0.19
CA GLU A 118 -14.84 7.91 -0.27
C GLU A 118 -15.28 8.92 -1.33
N ALA A 119 -14.59 10.06 -1.44
CA ALA A 119 -14.87 11.04 -2.48
C ALA A 119 -14.64 10.47 -3.89
N LEU A 120 -13.56 9.71 -4.11
CA LEU A 120 -13.29 9.03 -5.38
C LEU A 120 -14.47 8.12 -5.81
N GLU A 121 -15.04 7.39 -4.86
CA GLU A 121 -16.15 6.46 -5.14
C GLU A 121 -17.50 7.17 -5.32
N GLU A 122 -17.75 8.30 -4.65
CA GLU A 122 -18.99 9.07 -4.81
C GLU A 122 -19.13 9.74 -6.20
N TYR A 123 -18.04 10.14 -6.85
CA TYR A 123 -18.07 10.79 -8.17
C TYR A 123 -18.18 9.81 -9.35
N GLY A 124 -17.78 8.54 -9.18
CA GLY A 124 -17.86 7.52 -10.22
C GLY A 124 -19.30 7.15 -10.65
N ASP A 125 -20.30 7.43 -9.82
CA ASP A 125 -21.71 7.13 -10.10
C ASP A 125 -22.43 8.20 -10.97
N ASP A 126 -21.82 9.38 -11.21
CA ASP A 126 -22.41 10.42 -12.07
C ASP A 126 -22.00 10.25 -13.55
N MET A 127 -22.83 9.52 -14.30
CA MET A 127 -22.71 9.20 -15.75
C MET A 127 -22.64 10.42 -16.71
N SER A 128 -22.45 11.63 -16.21
CA SER A 128 -22.47 12.90 -16.96
C SER A 128 -21.07 13.45 -17.29
N THR A 129 -20.03 13.05 -16.56
CA THR A 129 -18.64 13.45 -16.85
C THR A 129 -17.91 12.38 -17.65
N ASN A 130 -17.34 12.77 -18.78
CA ASN A 130 -16.74 11.89 -19.80
C ASN A 130 -15.36 11.31 -19.39
N THR A 131 -15.11 11.16 -18.09
CA THR A 131 -13.90 10.59 -17.50
C THR A 131 -14.28 9.21 -16.95
N ASN A 132 -13.84 8.17 -17.65
CA ASN A 132 -13.98 6.75 -17.31
C ASN A 132 -13.15 6.34 -16.06
N MET A 133 -12.87 7.28 -15.16
CA MET A 133 -11.86 7.19 -14.11
C MET A 133 -12.59 7.03 -12.78
N GLY A 134 -12.65 5.81 -12.23
CA GLY A 134 -13.33 5.57 -10.95
C GLY A 134 -13.50 4.11 -10.52
N ASP A 135 -13.48 3.15 -11.44
CA ASP A 135 -13.69 1.74 -11.09
C ASP A 135 -12.38 0.98 -10.90
N TYR A 136 -11.63 1.32 -9.85
CA TYR A 136 -10.51 0.48 -9.43
C TYR A 136 -11.04 -0.79 -8.76
N ASP A 137 -10.50 -1.95 -9.17
CA ASP A 137 -10.71 -3.18 -8.42
C ASP A 137 -9.91 -3.14 -7.12
N PHE A 138 -8.70 -2.58 -7.17
CA PHE A 138 -7.77 -2.51 -6.05
C PHE A 138 -7.15 -1.13 -5.86
N ILE A 139 -7.03 -0.71 -4.61
CA ILE A 139 -6.16 0.41 -4.20
C ILE A 139 -5.06 -0.16 -3.31
N ILE A 140 -3.80 0.06 -3.67
CA ILE A 140 -2.62 -0.36 -2.90
C ILE A 140 -1.94 0.88 -2.33
N VAL A 141 -1.89 1.00 -1.00
CA VAL A 141 -1.25 2.12 -0.30
C VAL A 141 0.11 1.67 0.26
N ASP A 142 1.20 2.26 -0.22
CA ASP A 142 2.53 2.08 0.37
C ASP A 142 2.71 3.03 1.57
N ALA A 143 2.74 2.45 2.77
CA ALA A 143 2.79 3.23 4.01
C ALA A 143 4.23 3.53 4.46
N PRO A 144 4.46 4.65 5.17
CA PRO A 144 5.79 5.00 5.67
C PRO A 144 6.32 4.02 6.74
N PRO A 145 7.65 4.01 7.00
CA PRO A 145 8.28 3.22 8.06
C PRO A 145 8.11 3.87 9.45
N SER A 146 6.87 4.12 9.85
CA SER A 146 6.53 4.70 11.15
C SER A 146 5.14 4.22 11.61
N LEU A 147 4.80 4.46 12.88
CA LEU A 147 3.44 4.30 13.41
C LEU A 147 2.87 5.69 13.75
N GLY A 148 2.87 6.56 12.75
CA GLY A 148 2.39 7.95 12.83
C GLY A 148 1.01 8.16 12.19
N MET A 149 0.65 9.42 12.00
CA MET A 149 -0.61 9.84 11.40
C MET A 149 -0.78 9.31 9.97
N LEU A 150 0.30 9.23 9.18
CA LEU A 150 0.22 8.70 7.83
C LEU A 150 -0.09 7.21 7.82
N THR A 151 0.55 6.44 8.70
CA THR A 151 0.23 5.01 8.84
C THR A 151 -1.20 4.80 9.35
N ASP A 152 -1.68 5.63 10.29
CA ASP A 152 -3.08 5.59 10.73
C ASP A 152 -4.04 5.86 9.58
N ASN A 153 -3.73 6.85 8.73
CA ASN A 153 -4.50 7.14 7.52
C ASN A 153 -4.56 5.94 6.59
N ALA A 154 -3.43 5.27 6.33
CA ALA A 154 -3.40 4.06 5.51
C ALA A 154 -4.28 2.95 6.09
N LEU A 155 -4.17 2.68 7.40
CA LEU A 155 -4.91 1.62 8.09
C LEU A 155 -6.42 1.89 8.12
N LEU A 156 -6.82 3.12 8.45
CA LEU A 156 -8.22 3.52 8.49
C LEU A 156 -8.87 3.52 7.10
N ALA A 157 -8.12 3.94 6.07
CA ALA A 157 -8.60 4.00 4.69
C ALA A 157 -8.71 2.62 4.03
N CYS A 158 -7.78 1.71 4.34
CA CYS A 158 -7.70 0.41 3.68
C CYS A 158 -8.45 -0.70 4.41
N ARG A 159 -8.34 -0.76 5.74
CA ARG A 159 -8.86 -1.84 6.61
C ARG A 159 -8.36 -3.25 6.29
N ASN A 160 -7.70 -3.47 5.17
CA ASN A 160 -6.93 -4.67 4.89
C ASN A 160 -5.44 -4.31 4.95
N ILE A 161 -4.64 -5.08 5.69
CA ILE A 161 -3.20 -4.85 5.82
C ILE A 161 -2.41 -6.07 5.35
N LEU A 162 -1.48 -5.84 4.42
CA LEU A 162 -0.44 -6.77 4.06
C LEU A 162 0.86 -6.34 4.73
N ILE A 163 1.56 -7.27 5.39
CA ILE A 163 2.69 -6.92 6.27
C ILE A 163 4.01 -7.47 5.72
N PRO A 164 4.88 -6.64 5.12
CA PRO A 164 6.21 -7.06 4.72
C PRO A 164 7.15 -7.10 5.92
N ALA A 165 7.94 -8.15 6.07
CA ALA A 165 8.89 -8.30 7.18
C ALA A 165 10.22 -8.93 6.70
N LEU A 166 11.30 -8.77 7.47
CA LEU A 166 12.56 -9.45 7.20
C LEU A 166 12.62 -10.77 7.97
N ALA A 167 13.36 -11.75 7.44
CA ALA A 167 13.60 -13.03 8.11
C ALA A 167 14.64 -12.92 9.25
N GLU A 168 14.43 -12.01 10.19
CA GLU A 168 15.37 -11.69 11.28
C GLU A 168 14.67 -11.63 12.63
N ALA A 169 15.38 -11.89 13.74
CA ALA A 169 14.82 -11.85 15.09
C ALA A 169 14.12 -10.51 15.45
N SER A 170 14.61 -9.39 14.92
CA SER A 170 14.00 -8.07 15.13
C SER A 170 12.61 -7.92 14.52
N SER A 171 12.21 -8.77 13.56
CA SER A 171 10.91 -8.70 12.94
C SER A 171 9.77 -9.18 13.83
N GLN A 172 10.02 -10.08 14.79
CA GLN A 172 8.99 -10.47 15.77
C GLN A 172 8.56 -9.27 16.61
N HIS A 173 9.53 -8.48 17.07
CA HIS A 173 9.24 -7.29 17.88
C HIS A 173 8.49 -6.23 17.08
N ALA A 174 8.91 -5.95 15.84
CA ALA A 174 8.24 -4.98 14.98
C ALA A 174 6.79 -5.40 14.65
N LEU A 175 6.55 -6.69 14.43
CA LEU A 175 5.20 -7.23 14.22
C LEU A 175 4.32 -7.04 15.45
N ASN A 176 4.82 -7.35 16.65
CA ASN A 176 4.06 -7.14 17.89
C ASN A 176 3.67 -5.66 18.08
N ILE A 177 4.61 -4.73 17.85
CA ILE A 177 4.31 -3.30 17.95
C ILE A 177 3.22 -2.91 16.93
N LEU A 178 3.30 -3.42 15.70
CA LEU A 178 2.29 -3.16 14.67
C LEU A 178 0.91 -3.68 15.09
N PHE A 179 0.82 -4.89 15.63
CA PHE A 179 -0.44 -5.47 16.10
C PHE A 179 -1.03 -4.70 17.30
N ASP A 180 -0.21 -4.34 18.29
CA ASP A 180 -0.64 -3.49 19.43
C ASP A 180 -1.20 -2.13 18.93
N HIS A 181 -0.59 -1.58 17.88
CA HIS A 181 -1.04 -0.33 17.25
C HIS A 181 -2.37 -0.50 16.50
N ILE A 182 -2.53 -1.61 15.76
CA ILE A 182 -3.79 -1.96 15.09
C ILE A 182 -4.91 -2.10 16.14
N GLU A 183 -4.71 -2.84 17.21
CA GLU A 183 -5.71 -3.00 18.29
C GLU A 183 -6.11 -1.64 18.88
N THR A 184 -5.15 -0.72 19.02
CA THR A 184 -5.42 0.64 19.51
C THR A 184 -6.32 1.44 18.55
N ILE A 185 -6.07 1.33 17.24
CA ILE A 185 -6.90 1.99 16.22
C ILE A 185 -8.30 1.37 16.18
N GLU A 186 -8.41 0.05 16.15
CA GLU A 186 -9.68 -0.67 16.14
C GLU A 186 -10.55 -0.27 17.34
N ALA A 187 -9.97 -0.24 18.55
CA ALA A 187 -10.68 0.17 19.76
C ALA A 187 -11.08 1.66 19.73
N GLY A 188 -10.24 2.53 19.16
CA GLY A 188 -10.49 3.97 19.08
C GLY A 188 -11.59 4.35 18.09
N TYR A 189 -11.71 3.61 16.99
CA TYR A 189 -12.63 3.93 15.88
C TYR A 189 -13.82 2.97 15.77
N GLY A 190 -13.82 1.85 16.51
CA GLY A 190 -14.88 0.85 16.43
C GLY A 190 -14.95 0.15 15.08
N ILE A 191 -13.79 -0.07 14.46
CA ILE A 191 -13.64 -0.74 13.16
C ILE A 191 -12.84 -2.03 13.31
N GLY A 192 -12.88 -2.89 12.29
CA GLY A 192 -11.93 -3.99 12.14
C GLY A 192 -10.88 -3.64 11.08
N ILE A 193 -9.63 -3.99 11.35
CA ILE A 193 -8.52 -3.99 10.39
C ILE A 193 -8.06 -5.44 10.27
N ASP A 194 -8.20 -6.00 9.06
CA ASP A 194 -7.92 -7.40 8.78
C ASP A 194 -6.49 -7.56 8.23
N PRO A 195 -5.58 -8.23 8.97
CA PRO A 195 -4.32 -8.68 8.41
C PRO A 195 -4.58 -9.75 7.35
N ILE A 196 -4.26 -9.45 6.10
CA ILE A 196 -4.54 -10.37 4.98
C ILE A 196 -3.35 -11.28 4.65
N GLY A 197 -2.21 -11.03 5.27
CA GLY A 197 -1.05 -11.91 5.24
C GLY A 197 0.28 -11.21 5.46
N VAL A 198 1.35 -12.01 5.44
CA VAL A 198 2.72 -11.56 5.69
C VAL A 198 3.64 -11.94 4.55
N VAL A 199 4.50 -10.99 4.15
CA VAL A 199 5.49 -11.17 3.08
C VAL A 199 6.89 -11.11 3.70
N LEU A 200 7.53 -12.28 3.87
CA LEU A 200 8.90 -12.38 4.33
C LEU A 200 9.88 -12.09 3.19
N ASN A 201 10.54 -10.94 3.28
CA ASN A 201 11.52 -10.45 2.33
C ASN A 201 12.95 -10.84 2.71
N ARG A 202 13.81 -10.87 1.68
CA ARG A 202 15.27 -11.09 1.79
C ARG A 202 15.64 -12.39 2.51
N ILE A 203 14.87 -13.45 2.32
CA ILE A 203 15.17 -14.74 2.92
C ILE A 203 16.51 -15.27 2.41
N GLU A 204 17.48 -15.36 3.32
CA GLU A 204 18.67 -16.18 3.16
C GLU A 204 18.38 -17.59 3.72
N VAL A 205 19.05 -18.61 3.18
CA VAL A 205 18.87 -19.99 3.65
C VAL A 205 19.64 -20.16 4.96
N ASP A 206 19.06 -19.68 6.06
CA ASP A 206 19.65 -19.77 7.40
C ASP A 206 18.63 -20.24 8.46
N GLY A 207 19.11 -20.41 9.70
CA GLY A 207 18.28 -20.85 10.82
C GLY A 207 17.28 -19.79 11.31
N GLU A 208 17.48 -18.51 11.00
CA GLU A 208 16.66 -17.40 11.49
C GLU A 208 15.32 -17.34 10.75
N ALA A 209 15.32 -17.58 9.43
CA ALA A 209 14.09 -17.72 8.66
C ALA A 209 13.17 -18.82 9.20
N ASN A 210 13.72 -19.96 9.59
CA ASN A 210 12.94 -21.06 10.18
C ASN A 210 12.38 -20.72 11.57
N ARG A 211 13.12 -19.93 12.37
CA ARG A 211 12.65 -19.48 13.69
C ARG A 211 11.51 -18.49 13.56
N LEU A 212 11.64 -17.50 12.68
CA LEU A 212 10.58 -16.53 12.42
C LEU A 212 9.33 -17.23 11.89
N ARG A 213 9.50 -18.20 10.98
CA ARG A 213 8.40 -19.02 10.49
C ARG A 213 7.71 -19.80 11.60
N SER A 214 8.48 -20.50 12.44
CA SER A 214 7.90 -21.29 13.54
C SER A 214 7.12 -20.42 14.53
N TRP A 215 7.62 -19.22 14.81
CA TRP A 215 6.92 -18.24 15.64
C TRP A 215 5.67 -17.68 14.94
N PHE A 216 5.76 -17.40 13.65
CA PHE A 216 4.61 -16.92 12.88
C PHE A 216 3.50 -17.98 12.82
N ASP A 217 3.85 -19.23 12.54
CA ASP A 217 2.92 -20.35 12.52
C ASP A 217 2.28 -20.59 13.90
N SER A 218 2.95 -20.21 15.00
CA SER A 218 2.37 -20.33 16.36
C SER A 218 1.45 -19.18 16.74
N GLU A 219 1.80 -17.94 16.39
CA GLU A 219 1.03 -16.74 16.77
C GLU A 219 -0.08 -16.41 15.76
N PHE A 220 0.13 -16.68 14.47
CA PHE A 220 -0.70 -16.23 13.35
C PHE A 220 -1.04 -17.37 12.38
N ALA A 221 -1.35 -18.55 12.91
CA ALA A 221 -1.60 -19.78 12.12
C ALA A 221 -2.66 -19.65 11.00
N SER A 222 -3.58 -18.69 11.11
CA SER A 222 -4.63 -18.42 10.12
C SER A 222 -4.20 -17.50 8.97
N LEU A 223 -3.07 -16.80 9.12
CA LEU A 223 -2.60 -15.84 8.13
C LEU A 223 -1.68 -16.50 7.11
N PRO A 224 -1.85 -16.22 5.81
CA PRO A 224 -0.93 -16.70 4.81
C PRO A 224 0.45 -16.03 4.95
N LEU A 225 1.50 -16.84 4.79
CA LEU A 225 2.90 -16.42 4.81
C LEU A 225 3.54 -16.68 3.44
N TRP A 226 4.02 -15.63 2.80
CA TRP A 226 4.73 -15.73 1.53
C TRP A 226 6.19 -15.33 1.67
N GLU A 227 7.04 -16.05 0.93
CA GLU A 227 8.48 -15.87 0.96
C GLU A 227 8.96 -15.24 -0.35
N ILE A 228 9.52 -14.03 -0.26
CA ILE A 228 10.10 -13.31 -1.38
C ILE A 228 11.62 -13.22 -1.17
N ARG A 229 12.34 -13.87 -2.08
CA ARG A 229 13.79 -13.93 -2.09
C ARG A 229 14.36 -12.74 -2.82
N ASN A 230 15.54 -12.30 -2.40
CA ASN A 230 16.25 -11.27 -3.14
C ASN A 230 16.65 -11.81 -4.53
N ARG A 231 16.29 -11.08 -5.58
CA ARG A 231 16.59 -11.41 -6.98
C ARG A 231 17.12 -10.19 -7.69
N VAL A 232 18.04 -10.43 -8.63
CA VAL A 232 18.56 -9.37 -9.50
C VAL A 232 17.46 -8.82 -10.40
N ALA A 233 16.53 -9.66 -10.85
CA ALA A 233 15.36 -9.25 -11.63
C ALA A 233 14.53 -8.17 -10.91
N LEU A 234 14.21 -8.35 -9.62
CA LEU A 234 13.49 -7.33 -8.82
C LEU A 234 14.21 -5.98 -8.79
N LYS A 235 15.54 -5.99 -8.67
CA LYS A 235 16.35 -4.75 -8.67
C LYS A 235 16.39 -4.11 -10.05
N ARG A 236 16.39 -4.91 -11.12
CA ARG A 236 16.40 -4.43 -12.49
C ARG A 236 15.05 -3.89 -12.92
N ALA A 237 13.95 -4.55 -12.55
CA ALA A 237 12.59 -4.05 -12.73
C ALA A 237 12.45 -2.65 -12.12
N TRP A 238 12.81 -2.50 -10.84
CA TRP A 238 12.87 -1.20 -10.16
C TRP A 238 13.71 -0.17 -10.90
N ALA A 239 14.90 -0.54 -11.37
CA ALA A 239 15.78 0.37 -12.12
C ALA A 239 15.24 0.78 -13.50
N ASN A 240 14.25 0.05 -14.04
CA ASN A 240 13.53 0.39 -15.26
C ASN A 240 12.16 1.02 -14.96
N SER A 241 11.91 1.38 -13.70
CA SER A 241 10.68 2.01 -13.26
C SER A 241 9.42 1.18 -13.45
N VAL A 242 9.53 -0.15 -13.37
CA VAL A 242 8.40 -1.08 -13.55
C VAL A 242 8.42 -2.20 -12.51
N SER A 243 7.32 -2.93 -12.40
CA SER A 243 7.26 -4.20 -11.66
C SER A 243 7.98 -5.33 -12.41
N VAL A 244 8.14 -6.49 -11.76
CA VAL A 244 8.70 -7.68 -12.42
C VAL A 244 7.84 -8.21 -13.56
N PHE A 245 6.56 -7.84 -13.64
CA PHE A 245 5.62 -8.35 -14.64
C PHE A 245 5.75 -7.66 -16.00
N GLU A 246 6.06 -6.36 -16.02
CA GLU A 246 6.40 -5.64 -17.26
C GLU A 246 7.89 -5.77 -17.61
N HIS A 247 8.73 -6.19 -16.65
CA HIS A 247 10.14 -6.41 -16.90
C HIS A 247 10.40 -7.65 -17.76
N THR A 248 11.38 -7.57 -18.67
CA THR A 248 11.66 -8.65 -19.64
C THR A 248 12.30 -9.90 -19.04
N GLU A 249 12.93 -9.80 -17.86
CA GLU A 249 13.58 -10.92 -17.19
C GLU A 249 12.61 -11.64 -16.24
N THR A 250 12.20 -12.85 -16.60
CA THR A 250 11.37 -13.71 -15.74
C THR A 250 12.15 -14.17 -14.49
N THR A 251 11.46 -14.31 -13.35
CA THR A 251 12.04 -14.84 -12.12
C THR A 251 11.08 -15.79 -11.39
N ASP A 252 11.62 -16.69 -10.56
CA ASP A 252 10.82 -17.56 -9.68
C ASP A 252 9.95 -16.80 -8.65
N MET A 253 10.12 -15.48 -8.56
CA MET A 253 9.31 -14.61 -7.70
C MET A 253 7.99 -14.21 -8.37
N ASP A 254 7.88 -14.28 -9.70
CA ASP A 254 6.67 -13.95 -10.45
C ASP A 254 5.52 -14.84 -9.95
N GLU A 255 5.74 -16.15 -9.91
CA GLU A 255 4.80 -17.13 -9.36
C GLU A 255 4.41 -16.87 -7.89
N ARG A 256 5.29 -16.21 -7.12
CA ARG A 256 5.00 -15.87 -5.71
C ARG A 256 4.09 -14.67 -5.62
N PHE A 257 4.39 -13.61 -6.37
CA PHE A 257 3.51 -12.44 -6.47
C PHE A 257 2.16 -12.78 -7.10
N GLU A 258 2.12 -13.66 -8.11
CA GLU A 258 0.86 -14.19 -8.65
C GLU A 258 0.03 -14.93 -7.60
N LYS A 259 0.66 -15.71 -6.72
CA LYS A 259 -0.05 -16.40 -5.64
C LYS A 259 -0.62 -15.42 -4.62
N ILE A 260 0.09 -14.34 -4.34
CA ILE A 260 -0.41 -13.24 -3.50
C ILE A 260 -1.60 -12.60 -4.20
N ALA A 261 -1.46 -12.16 -5.46
CA ALA A 261 -2.54 -11.54 -6.24
C ALA A 261 -3.80 -12.42 -6.31
N LYS A 262 -3.65 -13.72 -6.60
CA LYS A 262 -4.79 -14.68 -6.60
C LYS A 262 -5.48 -14.78 -5.24
N HIS A 263 -4.72 -14.73 -4.14
CA HIS A 263 -5.30 -14.70 -2.80
C HIS A 263 -6.08 -13.41 -2.55
N LEU A 264 -5.52 -12.26 -2.93
CA LEU A 264 -6.16 -10.95 -2.78
C LEU A 264 -7.44 -10.85 -3.61
N ILE A 265 -7.43 -11.32 -4.86
CA ILE A 265 -8.63 -11.41 -5.73
C ILE A 265 -9.71 -12.25 -5.07
N SER A 266 -9.35 -13.45 -4.60
CA SER A 266 -10.32 -14.31 -3.91
C SER A 266 -10.88 -13.67 -2.64
N LYS A 267 -10.08 -12.91 -1.89
CA LYS A 267 -10.53 -12.21 -0.69
C LYS A 267 -11.49 -11.05 -1.03
N ALA A 268 -11.16 -10.27 -2.06
CA ALA A 268 -12.02 -9.21 -2.58
C ALA A 268 -13.38 -9.74 -3.05
N GLU A 269 -13.42 -10.88 -3.74
CA GLU A 269 -14.67 -11.54 -4.15
C GLU A 269 -15.52 -12.00 -2.95
N LEU A 270 -14.88 -12.52 -1.90
CA LEU A 270 -15.58 -12.95 -0.67
C LEU A 270 -16.17 -11.76 0.10
N GLU A 271 -15.46 -10.64 0.19
CA GLU A 271 -15.99 -9.43 0.83
C GLU A 271 -17.16 -8.84 0.04
N ARG A 272 -17.06 -8.80 -1.29
CA ARG A 272 -18.16 -8.35 -2.18
C ARG A 272 -19.43 -9.20 -2.05
N THR A 273 -19.34 -10.46 -1.63
CA THR A 273 -20.49 -11.37 -1.49
C THR A 273 -21.09 -11.41 -0.08
N THR A 274 -20.43 -10.80 0.91
CA THR A 274 -20.87 -10.78 2.31
C THR A 274 -21.70 -9.54 2.67
N ILE A 275 -21.71 -8.53 1.78
CA ILE A 275 -22.48 -7.27 1.87
C ILE A 275 -23.84 -7.44 1.19
#